data_AF-A0A3D1EU70-F1
#
_entry.id   AF-A0A3D1EU70-F1
#
_cell.length_a   1.000
_cell.length_b   1.000
_cell.length_c   1.000
_cell.angle_alpha   90.00
_cell.angle_beta   90.00
_cell.angle_gamma   90.00
#
_symmetry.space_group_name_H-M   'P 1'
#
loop_
_entity.id
_entity.type
_entity.pdbx_description
1 polymer ?
#
loop_
_entity_poly.entity_id
_entity_poly.type
_entity_poly.pdbx_seq_one_letter_code
_entity_poly.pdbx_strand_id
1 'polypeptide(L)'
;DDAEQIDTQLPTGLGVCSVCQTQVLSTMKSKECKACNQMYHEECWYAMEGCSTYGCTAVGLLKEKQEAPAPRRTTGRPAKLRRRRTHIRRHDASVPWDWMFAAAAGFGLLAGPFTAGIPNAALLLVFLMYLVFHRKRRVSKIAVILSLVLCIGGAVGGYFGFQYLMQLGWISLEGVAG
;
A
#
# COMPACT_ATOMS: atom_id res chain seq x y z
N ASP A 1 33.13 -21.53 46.17
CA ASP A 1 33.27 -21.02 44.79
C ASP A 1 32.19 -21.63 43.92
N ASP A 2 30.95 -21.20 44.15
CA ASP A 2 29.79 -21.65 43.40
C ASP A 2 29.52 -20.62 42.30
N ALA A 3 30.09 -20.86 41.12
CA ALA A 3 29.82 -20.05 39.94
C ALA A 3 28.38 -20.35 39.48
N GLU A 4 27.47 -19.44 39.80
CA GLU A 4 26.08 -19.43 39.35
C GLU A 4 26.07 -19.40 37.82
N GLN A 5 25.71 -20.53 37.21
CA GLN A 5 25.59 -20.70 35.78
C GLN A 5 24.34 -19.95 35.31
N ILE A 6 24.53 -18.73 34.83
CA ILE A 6 23.48 -17.94 34.17
C ILE A 6 23.21 -18.57 32.81
N ASP A 7 22.24 -19.49 32.76
CA ASP A 7 21.71 -20.04 31.52
C ASP A 7 21.09 -18.90 30.69
N THR A 8 21.92 -18.33 29.82
CA THR A 8 21.55 -17.25 28.92
C THR A 8 20.77 -17.85 27.75
N GLN A 9 19.55 -18.31 28.00
CA GLN A 9 18.65 -18.70 26.92
C GLN A 9 18.28 -17.45 26.12
N LEU A 10 18.90 -17.28 24.94
CA LEU A 10 18.55 -16.20 24.03
C LEU A 10 17.06 -16.31 23.68
N PRO A 11 16.29 -15.22 23.79
CA PRO A 11 14.88 -15.23 23.47
C PRO A 11 14.67 -15.67 22.03
N THR A 12 13.88 -16.72 21.83
CA THR A 12 13.54 -17.23 20.50
C THR A 12 12.44 -16.35 19.88
N GLY A 13 12.62 -15.95 18.62
CA GLY A 13 11.60 -15.20 17.90
C GLY A 13 10.40 -16.08 17.54
N LEU A 14 9.20 -15.67 17.93
CA LEU A 14 7.94 -16.36 17.62
C LEU A 14 7.37 -15.95 16.25
N GLY A 15 7.73 -14.77 15.75
CA GLY A 15 7.24 -14.23 14.47
C GLY A 15 7.46 -12.73 14.35
N VAL A 16 6.87 -12.09 13.33
CA VAL A 16 6.89 -10.62 13.15
C VAL A 16 5.48 -10.09 13.38
N CYS A 17 5.34 -9.05 14.20
CA CYS A 17 4.04 -8.42 14.45
C CYS A 17 3.55 -7.71 13.19
N SER A 18 2.37 -8.08 12.69
CA SER A 18 1.83 -7.50 11.45
C SER A 18 1.38 -6.02 11.57
N VAL A 19 1.33 -5.46 12.78
CA VAL A 19 0.99 -4.03 13.00
C VAL A 19 2.24 -3.15 12.97
N CYS A 20 3.22 -3.43 13.82
CA CYS A 20 4.43 -2.61 13.94
C CYS A 20 5.61 -3.12 13.10
N GLN A 21 5.50 -4.31 12.50
CA GLN A 21 6.56 -4.98 11.74
C GLN A 21 7.82 -5.30 12.54
N THR A 22 7.72 -5.34 13.87
CA THR A 22 8.82 -5.73 14.78
C THR A 22 8.73 -7.20 15.17
N GLN A 23 9.87 -7.85 15.42
CA GLN A 23 9.93 -9.24 15.85
C GLN A 23 9.30 -9.43 17.24
N VAL A 24 8.41 -10.43 17.36
CA VAL A 24 7.77 -10.84 18.61
C VAL A 24 8.68 -11.87 19.29
N LEU A 25 9.27 -11.50 20.42
CA LEU A 25 10.14 -12.37 21.20
C LEU A 25 9.32 -13.27 22.15
N SER A 26 9.82 -14.46 22.47
CA SER A 26 9.19 -15.38 23.43
C SER A 26 9.02 -14.81 24.84
N THR A 27 9.85 -13.82 25.20
CA THR A 27 9.78 -13.12 26.49
C THR A 27 8.67 -12.07 26.55
N MET A 28 8.09 -11.69 25.41
CA MET A 28 7.02 -10.70 25.32
C MET A 28 5.65 -11.35 25.28
N LYS A 29 4.65 -10.68 25.85
CA LYS A 29 3.26 -11.13 25.73
C LYS A 29 2.78 -10.96 24.29
N SER A 30 2.32 -12.06 23.71
CA SER A 30 1.87 -12.11 22.31
C SER A 30 0.47 -12.72 22.19
N LYS A 31 -0.19 -12.39 21.09
CA LYS A 31 -1.49 -12.94 20.69
C LYS A 31 -1.39 -13.44 19.26
N GLU A 32 -1.88 -14.66 19.05
CA GLU A 32 -2.05 -15.25 17.73
C GLU A 32 -3.51 -15.15 17.30
N CYS A 33 -3.75 -14.69 16.08
CA CYS A 33 -5.10 -14.69 15.51
C CYS A 33 -5.50 -16.11 15.06
N LYS A 34 -6.49 -16.73 15.68
CA LYS A 34 -6.98 -18.07 15.31
C LYS A 34 -7.56 -18.19 13.88
N ALA A 35 -7.87 -17.07 13.23
CA ALA A 35 -8.48 -17.05 11.90
C ALA A 35 -7.43 -16.99 10.77
N CYS A 36 -6.32 -16.28 10.97
CA CYS A 36 -5.28 -16.08 9.96
C CYS A 36 -3.86 -16.43 10.43
N ASN A 37 -3.72 -16.94 11.66
CA ASN A 37 -2.47 -17.35 12.32
C ASN A 37 -1.36 -16.29 12.32
N GLN A 38 -1.76 -15.01 12.32
CA GLN A 38 -0.82 -13.89 12.40
C GLN A 38 -0.49 -13.59 13.86
N MET A 39 0.78 -13.30 14.12
CA MET A 39 1.31 -12.97 15.44
C MET A 39 1.25 -11.46 15.69
N TYR A 40 0.92 -11.10 16.92
CA TYR A 40 0.82 -9.71 17.38
C TYR A 40 1.45 -9.55 18.75
N HIS A 41 2.03 -8.39 19.02
CA HIS A 41 2.21 -7.95 20.40
C HIS A 41 0.83 -7.79 21.05
N GLU A 42 0.73 -8.16 22.32
CA GLU A 42 -0.53 -8.04 23.05
C GLU A 42 -1.07 -6.60 23.03
N GLU A 43 -0.19 -5.60 23.19
CA GLU A 43 -0.54 -4.18 23.08
C GLU A 43 -1.08 -3.79 21.70
N CYS A 44 -0.45 -4.25 20.61
CA CYS A 44 -0.89 -3.96 19.26
C CYS A 44 -2.25 -4.61 18.96
N TRP A 45 -2.49 -5.81 19.50
CA TRP A 45 -3.77 -6.50 19.35
C TRP A 45 -4.92 -5.73 20.00
N TYR A 46 -4.72 -5.23 21.23
CA TYR A 46 -5.75 -4.45 21.92
C TYR A 46 -5.92 -3.05 21.32
N ALA A 47 -4.83 -2.39 20.90
CA ALA A 47 -4.89 -1.08 20.27
C ALA A 47 -5.67 -1.08 18.94
N MET A 48 -5.59 -2.18 18.18
CA MET A 48 -6.35 -2.37 16.95
C MET A 48 -7.75 -2.98 17.18
N GLU A 49 -8.14 -3.22 18.44
CA GLU A 49 -9.38 -3.90 18.83
C GLU A 49 -9.56 -5.30 18.18
N GLY A 50 -8.44 -5.99 17.86
CA GLY A 50 -8.44 -7.31 17.23
C GLY A 50 -7.36 -7.47 16.15
N CYS A 51 -7.64 -8.34 15.17
CA CYS A 51 -6.75 -8.58 14.04
C CYS A 51 -6.73 -7.36 13.10
N SER A 52 -5.54 -6.95 12.63
CA SER A 52 -5.38 -5.84 11.67
C SER A 52 -5.33 -6.29 10.21
N THR A 53 -5.35 -7.60 9.94
CA THR A 53 -5.29 -8.13 8.57
C THR A 53 -6.60 -7.87 7.85
N TYR A 54 -6.51 -7.20 6.71
CA TYR A 54 -7.67 -6.88 5.88
C TYR A 54 -8.39 -8.17 5.45
N GLY A 55 -9.70 -8.22 5.65
CA GLY A 55 -10.53 -9.39 5.32
C GLY A 55 -10.59 -10.48 6.40
N CYS A 56 -9.84 -10.35 7.51
CA CYS A 56 -9.93 -11.31 8.60
C CYS A 56 -11.27 -11.17 9.37
N THR A 57 -11.88 -12.28 9.77
CA THR A 57 -13.12 -12.30 10.57
C THR A 57 -12.92 -11.80 12.00
N ALA A 58 -11.67 -11.70 12.45
CA ALA A 58 -11.31 -11.27 13.79
C ALA A 58 -11.05 -9.76 13.93
N VAL A 59 -11.30 -8.98 12.88
CA VAL A 59 -11.16 -7.51 12.90
C VAL A 59 -12.29 -6.91 13.74
N GLY A 60 -11.96 -6.12 14.78
CA GLY A 60 -12.94 -5.42 15.62
C GLY A 60 -13.68 -6.30 16.64
N LEU A 61 -13.27 -7.56 16.84
CA LEU A 61 -13.87 -8.50 17.79
C LEU A 61 -13.96 -7.96 19.22
N LEU A 62 -13.02 -7.10 19.63
CA LEU A 62 -12.97 -6.60 21.00
C LEU A 62 -13.94 -5.44 21.24
N LYS A 63 -14.33 -4.71 20.19
CA LYS A 63 -15.24 -3.57 20.29
C LYS A 63 -16.65 -3.99 20.73
N GLU A 64 -17.11 -5.14 20.23
CA GLU A 64 -18.50 -5.61 20.47
C GLU A 64 -18.74 -6.06 21.92
N LYS A 65 -17.69 -6.39 22.67
CA LYS A 65 -17.84 -6.90 24.06
C LYS A 65 -17.98 -5.79 25.11
N GLN A 66 -17.53 -4.57 24.83
CA GLN A 66 -17.59 -3.47 25.81
C GLN A 66 -18.95 -2.75 25.85
N GLU A 67 -19.85 -3.06 24.93
CA GLU A 67 -21.14 -2.36 24.79
C GLU A 67 -22.36 -3.21 25.16
N ALA A 68 -22.19 -4.24 26.01
CA ALA A 68 -23.32 -4.83 26.71
C ALA A 68 -23.64 -3.98 27.95
N PRO A 69 -24.59 -3.02 27.90
CA PRO A 69 -24.98 -2.29 29.08
C PRO A 69 -25.44 -3.28 30.15
N ALA A 70 -24.89 -3.15 31.36
CA ALA A 70 -25.38 -3.83 32.53
C ALA A 70 -26.92 -3.73 32.56
N PRO A 71 -27.66 -4.82 32.84
CA PRO A 71 -29.12 -4.84 32.75
C PRO A 71 -29.71 -3.84 33.75
N ARG A 72 -29.98 -2.61 33.30
CA ARG A 72 -30.86 -1.69 34.00
C ARG A 72 -32.25 -2.30 33.93
N ARG A 73 -32.70 -2.84 35.07
CA ARG A 73 -34.10 -3.22 35.32
C ARG A 73 -35.00 -2.04 34.96
N THR A 74 -35.55 -2.07 33.76
CA THR A 74 -36.61 -1.16 33.31
C THR A 74 -37.82 -2.03 33.06
N THR A 75 -38.69 -2.05 34.06
CA THR A 75 -40.06 -2.54 33.93
C THR A 75 -40.80 -1.63 32.97
N GLY A 76 -41.05 -2.09 31.74
CA GLY A 76 -42.02 -1.43 30.88
C GLY A 76 -41.79 -1.53 29.38
N ARG A 77 -42.55 -2.45 28.76
CA ARG A 77 -43.14 -2.37 27.42
C ARG A 77 -42.27 -2.82 26.22
N PRO A 78 -42.69 -3.86 25.48
CA PRO A 78 -42.00 -4.33 24.29
C PRO A 78 -42.45 -3.55 23.06
N ALA A 79 -41.62 -2.60 22.59
CA ALA A 79 -41.73 -2.10 21.23
C ALA A 79 -40.84 -2.94 20.33
N LYS A 80 -41.47 -3.68 19.40
CA LYS A 80 -40.84 -4.45 18.33
C LYS A 80 -39.98 -3.54 17.44
N LEU A 81 -38.76 -3.22 17.86
CA LEU A 81 -37.77 -2.62 16.98
C LEU A 81 -37.14 -3.73 16.14
N ARG A 82 -37.81 -3.97 15.01
CA ARG A 82 -37.37 -4.76 13.87
C ARG A 82 -35.98 -4.27 13.45
N ARG A 83 -34.96 -4.96 13.97
CA ARG A 83 -33.52 -4.77 13.69
C ARG A 83 -33.31 -4.88 12.18
N ARG A 84 -33.29 -3.73 11.50
CA ARG A 84 -33.04 -3.63 10.07
C ARG A 84 -31.56 -4.00 9.87
N ARG A 85 -31.30 -5.26 9.52
CA ARG A 85 -30.02 -5.70 8.95
C ARG A 85 -29.73 -4.81 7.75
N THR A 86 -28.93 -3.78 7.95
CA THR A 86 -28.23 -3.13 6.86
C THR A 86 -27.19 -4.12 6.37
N HIS A 87 -27.58 -4.97 5.41
CA HIS A 87 -26.63 -5.61 4.52
C HIS A 87 -25.88 -4.48 3.83
N ILE A 88 -24.78 -4.02 4.43
CA ILE A 88 -23.75 -3.25 3.74
C ILE A 88 -23.16 -4.25 2.73
N ARG A 89 -23.78 -4.29 1.56
CA ARG A 89 -23.27 -4.97 0.38
C ARG A 89 -21.94 -4.28 0.08
N ARG A 90 -20.83 -4.91 0.48
CA ARG A 90 -19.49 -4.48 0.04
C ARG A 90 -19.53 -4.53 -1.49
N HIS A 91 -19.32 -3.38 -2.10
CA HIS A 91 -19.09 -3.27 -3.52
C HIS A 91 -17.70 -3.86 -3.81
N ASP A 92 -17.63 -5.18 -3.99
CA ASP A 92 -16.43 -5.91 -4.43
C ASP A 92 -16.15 -5.74 -5.94
N ALA A 93 -16.59 -4.62 -6.52
CA ALA A 93 -16.26 -4.22 -7.88
C ALA A 93 -15.27 -3.05 -7.84
N SER A 94 -14.18 -3.20 -7.07
CA SER A 94 -13.02 -2.35 -7.30
C SER A 94 -12.48 -2.73 -8.67
N VAL A 95 -12.78 -1.89 -9.66
CA VAL A 95 -12.10 -1.88 -10.97
C VAL A 95 -10.62 -2.14 -10.69
N PRO A 96 -9.98 -3.11 -11.33
CA PRO A 96 -8.64 -3.52 -10.95
C PRO A 96 -7.65 -2.50 -11.52
N TRP A 97 -7.55 -1.38 -10.80
CA TRP A 97 -6.74 -0.22 -11.14
C TRP A 97 -5.29 -0.58 -11.41
N ASP A 98 -4.78 -1.63 -10.76
CA ASP A 98 -3.43 -2.16 -10.98
C ASP A 98 -3.20 -2.54 -12.45
N TRP A 99 -4.18 -3.18 -13.11
CA TRP A 99 -4.08 -3.52 -14.54
C TRP A 99 -4.21 -2.29 -15.44
N MET A 100 -5.04 -1.31 -15.07
CA MET A 100 -5.14 -0.06 -15.83
C MET A 100 -3.84 0.75 -15.77
N PHE A 101 -3.21 0.84 -14.59
CA PHE A 101 -1.92 1.52 -14.43
C PHE A 101 -0.79 0.77 -15.14
N ALA A 102 -0.77 -0.56 -15.06
CA ALA A 102 0.20 -1.38 -15.79
C ALA A 102 0.05 -1.21 -17.32
N ALA A 103 -1.18 -1.24 -17.83
CA ALA A 103 -1.46 -1.03 -19.26
C ALA A 103 -1.06 0.37 -19.71
N ALA A 104 -1.39 1.41 -18.92
CA ALA A 104 -1.01 2.79 -19.22
C ALA A 104 0.51 2.98 -19.26
N ALA A 105 1.25 2.36 -18.33
CA ALA A 105 2.71 2.39 -18.32
C ALA A 105 3.30 1.68 -19.56
N GLY A 106 2.76 0.52 -19.94
CA GLY A 106 3.17 -0.20 -21.16
C GLY A 106 2.93 0.61 -22.44
N PHE A 107 1.75 1.26 -22.55
CA PHE A 107 1.44 2.15 -23.66
C PHE A 107 2.36 3.37 -23.71
N GLY A 108 2.71 3.98 -22.56
CA GLY A 108 3.66 5.08 -22.51
C GLY A 108 5.06 4.70 -23.01
N LEU A 109 5.50 3.47 -22.69
CA LEU A 109 6.79 2.92 -23.14
C LEU A 109 6.80 2.65 -24.65
N LEU A 110 5.70 2.15 -25.21
CA LEU A 110 5.56 1.88 -26.65
C LEU A 110 5.30 3.15 -27.48
N ALA A 111 4.62 4.15 -26.93
CA ALA A 111 4.33 5.41 -27.60
C ALA A 111 5.46 6.46 -27.46
N GLY A 112 6.35 6.29 -26.49
CA GLY A 112 7.50 7.16 -26.24
C GLY A 112 8.41 7.40 -27.46
N PRO A 113 8.75 6.39 -28.27
CA PRO A 113 9.55 6.56 -29.48
C PRO A 113 8.83 7.36 -30.59
N PHE A 114 7.51 7.26 -30.67
CA PHE A 114 6.71 7.89 -31.73
C PHE A 114 6.41 9.37 -31.50
N THR A 115 6.60 9.86 -30.28
CA THR A 115 6.17 11.20 -29.87
C THR A 115 7.33 12.13 -29.54
N ALA A 116 8.56 11.74 -29.89
CA ALA A 116 9.78 12.53 -29.65
C ALA A 116 9.92 13.04 -28.19
N GLY A 117 9.40 12.29 -27.22
CA GLY A 117 9.50 12.61 -25.80
C GLY A 117 8.49 13.64 -25.25
N ILE A 118 7.56 14.16 -26.05
CA ILE A 118 6.52 15.12 -25.60
C ILE A 118 5.68 14.56 -24.41
N PRO A 119 5.22 13.30 -24.41
CA PRO A 119 4.45 12.75 -23.30
C PRO A 119 5.30 12.59 -22.03
N ASN A 120 6.58 12.26 -22.17
CA ASN A 120 7.50 12.18 -21.02
C ASN A 120 7.73 13.56 -20.41
N ALA A 121 7.85 14.62 -21.23
CA ALA A 121 7.93 15.99 -20.74
C ALA A 121 6.66 16.40 -19.99
N ALA A 122 5.47 16.05 -20.50
CA ALA A 122 4.20 16.33 -19.84
C ALA A 122 4.06 15.59 -18.50
N LEU A 123 4.44 14.30 -18.44
CA LEU A 123 4.42 13.52 -17.20
C LEU A 123 5.40 14.08 -16.16
N LEU A 124 6.58 14.52 -16.58
CA LEU A 124 7.56 15.17 -15.71
C LEU A 124 7.00 16.47 -15.12
N LEU A 125 6.30 17.26 -15.93
CA LEU A 125 5.64 18.50 -15.50
C LEU A 125 4.55 18.23 -14.46
N VAL A 126 3.67 17.24 -14.70
CA VAL A 126 2.62 16.83 -13.75
C VAL A 126 3.23 16.31 -12.44
N PHE A 127 4.30 15.53 -12.52
CA PHE A 127 4.98 15.00 -11.34
C PHE A 127 5.66 16.11 -10.51
N LEU A 128 6.33 17.05 -11.16
CA LEU A 128 6.88 18.24 -10.48
C LEU A 128 5.77 19.06 -9.82
N MET A 129 4.65 19.27 -10.52
CA MET A 129 3.51 19.99 -9.96
C MET A 129 2.97 19.27 -8.72
N TYR A 130 2.81 17.94 -8.80
CA TYR A 130 2.37 17.11 -7.68
C TYR A 130 3.31 17.21 -6.47
N LEU A 131 4.63 17.18 -6.67
CA LEU A 131 5.62 17.34 -5.59
C LEU A 131 5.56 18.73 -4.94
N VAL A 132 5.32 19.78 -5.73
CA VAL A 132 5.17 21.16 -5.21
C VAL A 132 3.89 21.28 -4.38
N PHE A 133 2.77 20.73 -4.86
CA PHE A 133 1.48 20.81 -4.16
C PHE A 133 1.39 19.90 -2.92
N HIS A 134 2.05 18.74 -2.92
CA HIS A 134 2.00 17.77 -1.82
C HIS A 134 3.26 17.73 -0.94
N ARG A 135 4.02 18.84 -0.89
CA ARG A 135 5.30 19.01 -0.17
C ARG A 135 5.29 18.63 1.32
N LYS A 136 4.11 18.45 1.94
CA LYS A 136 3.93 18.12 3.36
C LYS A 136 4.11 16.62 3.69
N ARG A 137 4.06 15.71 2.72
CA ARG A 137 4.39 14.29 2.95
C ARG A 137 5.91 14.13 2.87
N ARG A 138 6.52 13.47 3.86
CA ARG A 138 7.95 13.12 3.84
C ARG A 138 8.19 12.06 2.74
N VAL A 139 8.22 12.48 1.48
CA VAL A 139 8.61 11.61 0.38
C VAL A 139 10.10 11.31 0.53
N SER A 140 10.49 10.04 0.37
CA SER A 140 11.91 9.66 0.51
C SER A 140 12.73 10.35 -0.58
N LYS A 141 13.86 10.96 -0.20
CA LYS A 141 14.76 11.63 -1.16
C LYS A 141 15.23 10.67 -2.27
N ILE A 142 15.32 9.38 -1.93
CA ILE A 142 15.71 8.30 -2.85
C ILE A 142 14.70 8.18 -3.99
N ALA A 143 13.39 8.20 -3.70
CA ALA A 143 12.37 8.08 -4.74
C ALA A 143 12.41 9.25 -5.74
N VAL A 144 12.71 10.46 -5.25
CA VAL A 144 12.85 11.65 -6.11
C VAL A 144 14.06 11.51 -7.04
N ILE A 145 15.21 11.08 -6.51
CA ILE A 145 16.43 10.88 -7.30
C ILE A 145 16.21 9.80 -8.36
N LEU A 146 15.62 8.66 -7.98
CA LEU A 146 15.33 7.56 -8.90
C LEU A 146 14.42 8.00 -10.05
N SER A 147 13.35 8.73 -9.74
CA SER A 147 12.44 9.28 -10.76
C SER A 147 13.15 10.24 -11.71
N LEU A 148 14.05 11.08 -11.20
CA LEU A 148 14.78 12.08 -11.97
C LEU A 148 15.78 11.40 -12.93
N VAL A 149 16.50 10.38 -12.45
CA VAL A 149 17.40 9.56 -13.27
C VAL A 149 16.63 8.86 -14.40
N LEU A 150 15.46 8.29 -14.09
CA LEU A 150 14.63 7.59 -15.08
C LEU A 150 14.11 8.54 -16.17
N CYS A 151 13.74 9.77 -15.78
CA CYS A 151 13.32 10.82 -16.73
C CYS A 151 14.46 11.24 -17.67
N ILE A 152 15.64 11.52 -17.13
CA ILE A 152 16.81 11.92 -17.93
C ILE A 152 17.20 10.79 -18.88
N GLY A 153 17.25 9.55 -18.39
CA GLY A 153 17.55 8.38 -19.22
C GLY A 153 16.55 8.21 -20.37
N GLY A 154 15.26 8.40 -20.10
CA GLY A 154 14.21 8.36 -21.11
C GLY A 154 14.33 9.45 -22.17
N ALA A 155 14.68 10.69 -21.77
CA ALA A 155 14.86 11.80 -22.70
C ALA A 155 16.09 11.59 -23.62
N VAL A 156 17.22 11.16 -23.04
CA VAL A 156 18.44 10.87 -23.79
C VAL A 156 18.22 9.69 -24.73
N GLY A 157 17.64 8.59 -24.25
CA GLY A 157 17.34 7.43 -25.07
C GLY A 157 16.38 7.75 -26.22
N GLY A 158 15.34 8.56 -25.97
CA GLY A 158 14.42 9.03 -27.01
C GLY A 158 15.11 9.88 -28.08
N TYR A 159 15.99 10.80 -27.68
CA TYR A 159 16.76 11.62 -28.61
C TYR A 159 17.66 10.79 -29.53
N PHE A 160 18.42 9.84 -28.95
CA PHE A 160 19.29 8.96 -29.74
C PHE A 160 18.50 8.01 -30.64
N GLY A 161 17.37 7.47 -30.16
CA GLY A 161 16.48 6.64 -30.97
C GLY A 161 15.90 7.40 -32.16
N PHE A 162 15.47 8.64 -31.96
CA PHE A 162 14.99 9.50 -33.03
C PHE A 162 16.09 9.83 -34.06
N GLN A 163 17.29 10.19 -33.60
CA GLN A 163 18.45 10.41 -34.47
C GLN A 163 18.79 9.15 -35.30
N TYR A 164 18.72 7.97 -34.68
CA TYR A 164 18.96 6.70 -35.37
C TYR A 164 17.89 6.42 -36.45
N LEU A 165 16.61 6.67 -36.16
CA LEU A 165 15.52 6.56 -37.12
C LEU A 165 15.68 7.54 -38.31
N MET A 166 16.12 8.76 -38.04
CA MET A 166 16.44 9.75 -39.08
C MET A 166 17.60 9.28 -39.97
N GLN A 167 18.65 8.68 -39.38
CA GLN A 167 19.78 8.13 -40.16
C GLN A 167 19.37 6.95 -41.05
N LEU A 168 18.40 6.13 -40.62
CA LEU A 168 17.90 5.01 -41.41
C LEU A 168 17.02 5.45 -42.59
N GLY A 169 16.73 6.74 -42.76
CA GLY A 169 15.92 7.26 -43.87
C GLY A 169 14.45 6.87 -43.80
N TRP A 170 13.97 6.36 -42.66
CA TRP A 170 12.57 5.96 -42.47
C TRP A 170 11.61 7.15 -42.41
N ILE A 171 12.13 8.35 -42.12
CA ILE A 171 11.35 9.58 -42.03
C ILE A 171 11.90 10.55 -43.08
N SER A 172 11.48 10.40 -44.34
CA SER A 172 11.72 11.42 -45.36
C SER A 172 10.74 12.57 -45.13
N LEU A 173 11.27 13.74 -44.77
CA LEU A 173 10.51 15.00 -44.63
C LEU A 173 9.86 15.47 -45.94
N GLU A 174 10.20 14.85 -47.07
CA GLU A 174 9.67 15.20 -48.39
C GLU A 174 8.16 14.96 -48.54
N GLY A 175 7.54 14.14 -47.68
CA GLY A 175 6.11 13.82 -47.76
C GLY A 175 5.14 14.75 -47.00
N VAL A 176 5.63 15.68 -46.18
CA VAL A 176 4.76 16.51 -45.30
C VAL A 176 4.50 17.92 -45.86
N ALA A 177 5.22 18.32 -46.90
CA ALA A 177 5.10 19.65 -47.52
C ALA A 177 4.18 19.70 -48.76
N GLY A 178 3.41 18.64 -49.04
CA GLY A 178 2.50 18.53 -50.19
C GLY A 178 1.04 18.59 -49.81
#